data_AF-A0AAD4GDP2-F1
#
_entry.id   AF-A0AAD4GDP2-F1
#
_cell.length_a   1.000
_cell.length_b   1.000
_cell.length_c   1.000
_cell.angle_alpha   90.00
_cell.angle_beta   90.00
_cell.angle_gamma   90.00
#
_symmetry.space_group_name_H-M   'P 1'
#
loop_
_entity.id
_entity.type
_entity.pdbx_description
1 polymer ?
#
loop_
_entity_poly.entity_id
_entity_poly.type
_entity_poly.pdbx_seq_one_letter_code
_entity_poly.pdbx_strand_id
1 'polypeptide(L)'
;MAGASPEEHQHLHLADKTHYRYLGHRASAGTRAILRDDDANRFEQLKMRLSTPLGCPSDMSLKHASSLQPISIQPSALETTLAYKMKLVKRELCTVFLDTASDNRDDLAKTLYSLLFAWLNEYINQRLCRDDFDTFIGLFDLPGPQNMTSRPNSLDHFCINLANEHLQNFIQKCIFESHIDEYRTEGISRFVPSLPYFDNADLPPSKQARRPHPHHG
;
A
#
# COMPACT_ATOMS: atom_id res chain seq x y z
N MET A 1 -3.35 -11.33 -16.93
CA MET A 1 -3.50 -11.02 -18.38
C MET A 1 -2.39 -11.69 -19.14
N ALA A 2 -1.14 -11.26 -18.96
CA ALA A 2 0.01 -12.14 -19.20
C ALA A 2 0.02 -13.25 -18.12
N GLY A 3 0.43 -14.48 -18.49
CA GLY A 3 0.56 -15.62 -17.57
C GLY A 3 -0.71 -16.42 -17.24
N ALA A 4 -1.91 -15.92 -17.54
CA ALA A 4 -3.14 -16.70 -17.33
C ALA A 4 -3.34 -17.72 -18.46
N SER A 5 -3.78 -18.93 -18.11
CA SER A 5 -4.06 -20.02 -19.04
C SER A 5 -5.26 -19.72 -19.94
N PRO A 6 -5.39 -20.39 -21.11
CA PRO A 6 -6.54 -20.19 -22.01
C PRO A 6 -7.89 -20.45 -21.32
N GLU A 7 -7.95 -21.43 -20.42
CA GLU A 7 -9.15 -21.76 -19.64
C GLU A 7 -9.51 -20.63 -18.66
N GLU A 8 -8.51 -20.08 -17.95
CA GLU A 8 -8.70 -18.92 -17.06
C GLU A 8 -9.13 -17.68 -17.85
N HIS A 9 -8.62 -17.47 -19.08
CA HIS A 9 -9.05 -16.38 -19.95
C HIS A 9 -10.53 -16.50 -20.32
N GLN A 10 -10.98 -17.72 -20.63
CA GLN A 10 -12.38 -17.96 -20.97
C GLN A 10 -13.29 -17.83 -19.74
N HIS A 11 -12.88 -18.39 -18.60
CA HIS A 11 -13.67 -18.39 -17.37
C HIS A 11 -13.78 -16.98 -16.74
N LEU A 12 -12.72 -16.19 -16.77
CA LEU A 12 -12.67 -14.84 -16.20
C LEU A 12 -12.98 -13.75 -17.24
N HIS A 13 -13.34 -14.13 -18.47
CA HIS A 13 -13.63 -13.21 -19.57
C HIS A 13 -12.51 -12.17 -19.78
N LEU A 14 -11.25 -12.62 -19.77
CA LEU A 14 -10.08 -11.76 -19.95
C LEU A 14 -9.89 -11.40 -21.42
N ALA A 15 -9.83 -10.11 -21.73
CA ALA A 15 -9.53 -9.58 -23.06
C ALA A 15 -8.07 -9.09 -23.16
N ASP A 16 -7.67 -8.42 -24.25
CA ASP A 16 -6.36 -7.74 -24.27
C ASP A 16 -6.35 -6.51 -23.34
N LYS A 17 -5.18 -6.18 -22.76
CA LYS A 17 -5.03 -5.08 -21.78
C LYS A 17 -5.55 -3.73 -22.26
N THR A 18 -5.55 -3.50 -23.57
CA THR A 18 -6.10 -2.31 -24.22
C THR A 18 -7.60 -2.09 -23.99
N HIS A 19 -8.35 -3.17 -23.69
CA HIS A 19 -9.80 -3.11 -23.40
C HIS A 19 -10.11 -2.63 -21.98
N TYR A 20 -9.11 -2.55 -21.10
CA TYR A 20 -9.29 -2.21 -19.69
C TYR A 20 -8.83 -0.77 -19.42
N ARG A 21 -9.78 0.07 -18.99
CA ARG A 21 -9.55 1.49 -18.66
C ARG A 21 -8.39 1.68 -17.66
N TYR A 22 -8.30 0.84 -16.63
CA TYR A 22 -7.30 0.96 -15.57
C TYR A 22 -5.90 0.46 -15.93
N LEU A 23 -5.74 -0.27 -17.05
CA LEU A 23 -4.44 -0.84 -17.45
C LEU A 23 -3.68 0.04 -18.46
N GLY A 24 -4.36 1.03 -19.05
CA GLY A 24 -3.75 2.10 -19.87
C GLY A 24 -3.07 1.64 -21.17
N HIS A 25 -2.89 2.59 -22.10
CA HIS A 25 -2.20 2.38 -23.39
C HIS A 25 -0.68 2.68 -23.33
N ARG A 26 -0.03 2.49 -22.17
CA ARG A 26 1.39 2.80 -21.99
C ARG A 26 2.28 1.62 -22.43
N ALA A 27 2.47 1.45 -23.74
CA ALA A 27 3.67 0.78 -24.27
C ALA A 27 3.85 1.07 -25.77
N SER A 28 4.97 1.70 -26.11
CA SER A 28 5.54 1.75 -27.46
C SER A 28 5.83 0.33 -27.97
N ALA A 29 5.64 0.10 -29.26
CA ALA A 29 5.52 -1.25 -29.84
C ALA A 29 6.76 -2.15 -29.69
N GLY A 30 7.97 -1.59 -29.52
CA GLY A 30 9.23 -2.35 -29.44
C GLY A 30 9.54 -3.00 -28.09
N THR A 31 9.01 -2.46 -26.98
CA THR A 31 9.26 -2.98 -25.62
C THR A 31 8.22 -4.02 -25.18
N ARG A 32 7.23 -4.32 -26.03
CA ARG A 32 6.03 -5.10 -25.67
C ARG A 32 6.26 -6.60 -25.49
N ALA A 33 7.21 -7.21 -26.21
CA ALA A 33 7.44 -8.65 -26.14
C ALA A 33 8.19 -9.04 -24.87
N ILE A 34 9.28 -8.32 -24.56
CA ILE A 34 10.12 -8.57 -23.37
C ILE A 34 9.33 -8.34 -22.08
N LEU A 35 8.56 -7.24 -21.99
CA LEU A 35 7.73 -6.96 -20.81
C LEU A 35 6.59 -7.98 -20.60
N ARG A 36 6.03 -8.56 -21.67
CA ARG A 36 4.97 -9.58 -21.55
C ARG A 36 5.50 -10.89 -20.97
N ASP A 37 6.70 -11.28 -21.36
CA ASP A 37 7.34 -12.51 -20.88
C ASP A 37 7.75 -12.36 -19.41
N ASP A 38 8.26 -11.18 -19.03
CA ASP A 38 8.54 -10.85 -17.64
C ASP A 38 7.28 -10.87 -16.75
N ASP A 39 6.18 -10.27 -17.20
CA ASP A 39 4.92 -10.26 -16.44
C ASP A 39 4.33 -11.66 -16.27
N ALA A 40 4.41 -12.51 -17.30
CA ALA A 40 3.97 -13.90 -17.23
C ALA A 40 4.82 -14.70 -16.23
N ASN A 41 6.15 -14.56 -16.29
CA ASN A 41 7.07 -15.21 -15.36
C ASN A 41 6.86 -14.75 -13.92
N ARG A 42 6.62 -13.46 -13.68
CA ARG A 42 6.29 -12.91 -12.36
C ARG A 42 4.97 -13.46 -11.82
N PHE A 43 3.97 -13.61 -12.68
CA PHE A 43 2.67 -14.17 -12.30
C PHE A 43 2.80 -15.64 -11.88
N GLU A 44 3.53 -16.45 -12.64
CA GLU A 44 3.79 -17.85 -12.28
C GLU A 44 4.57 -17.97 -10.97
N GLN A 45 5.60 -17.14 -10.77
CA GLN A 45 6.32 -17.09 -9.50
C GLN A 45 5.39 -16.73 -8.32
N LEU A 46 4.47 -15.79 -8.51
CA LEU A 46 3.48 -15.42 -7.50
C LEU A 46 2.54 -16.60 -7.19
N LYS A 47 1.99 -17.26 -8.22
CA LYS A 47 1.10 -18.42 -8.08
C LYS A 47 1.78 -19.56 -7.32
N MET A 48 3.03 -19.85 -7.67
CA MET A 48 3.84 -20.84 -6.97
C MET A 48 4.06 -20.47 -5.50
N ARG A 49 4.43 -19.22 -5.20
CA ARG A 49 4.67 -18.78 -3.81
C ARG A 49 3.41 -18.80 -2.95
N LEU A 50 2.25 -18.47 -3.52
CA LEU A 50 0.96 -18.55 -2.82
C LEU A 50 0.49 -19.99 -2.59
N SER A 51 0.83 -20.89 -3.51
CA SER A 51 0.46 -22.31 -3.43
C SER A 51 1.39 -23.15 -2.57
N THR A 52 2.63 -22.70 -2.39
CA THR A 52 3.62 -23.40 -1.55
C THR A 52 3.23 -23.23 -0.09
N PRO A 53 3.10 -24.33 0.70
CA PRO A 53 2.85 -24.20 2.13
C PRO A 53 4.04 -23.52 2.80
N LEU A 54 3.84 -22.28 3.26
CA LEU A 54 4.79 -21.57 4.10
C LEU A 54 4.83 -22.25 5.49
N GLY A 55 5.58 -23.35 5.60
CA GLY A 55 6.30 -23.75 6.81
C GLY A 55 5.54 -24.12 8.10
N CYS A 56 4.21 -24.28 8.14
CA CYS A 56 3.51 -24.81 9.32
C CYS A 56 2.42 -25.83 8.96
N PRO A 57 2.54 -27.11 9.39
CA PRO A 57 1.48 -28.09 9.27
C PRO A 57 0.56 -27.98 10.48
N SER A 58 -0.32 -26.98 10.50
CA SER A 58 -1.49 -27.00 11.38
C SER A 58 -2.76 -26.93 10.53
N ASP A 59 -3.59 -27.95 10.73
CA ASP A 59 -4.74 -28.40 9.95
C ASP A 59 -5.92 -27.38 9.84
N MET A 60 -5.70 -26.11 10.19
CA MET A 60 -6.77 -25.11 10.30
C MET A 60 -6.93 -24.22 9.07
N SER A 61 -5.93 -24.14 8.18
CA SER A 61 -5.89 -23.12 7.12
C SER A 61 -6.70 -23.44 5.86
N LEU A 62 -7.19 -24.67 5.67
CA LEU A 62 -7.94 -25.05 4.47
C LEU A 62 -9.41 -24.58 4.46
N LYS A 63 -9.94 -24.12 5.60
CA LYS A 63 -11.34 -23.67 5.70
C LYS A 63 -11.57 -22.25 5.18
N HIS A 64 -10.57 -21.36 5.21
CA HIS A 64 -10.75 -19.97 4.81
C HIS A 64 -10.60 -19.73 3.29
N ALA A 65 -9.75 -20.50 2.61
CA ALA A 65 -9.55 -20.36 1.16
C ALA A 65 -10.75 -20.86 0.33
N SER A 66 -11.51 -21.84 0.85
CA SER A 66 -12.69 -22.39 0.15
C SER A 66 -13.95 -21.50 0.25
N SER A 67 -13.91 -20.40 0.99
CA SER A 67 -15.07 -19.51 1.21
C SER A 67 -15.07 -18.25 0.34
N LEU A 68 -14.07 -18.04 -0.52
CA LEU A 68 -14.10 -16.96 -1.51
C LEU A 68 -15.04 -17.36 -2.66
N GLN A 69 -16.33 -17.36 -2.34
CA GLN A 69 -17.39 -17.49 -3.32
C GLN A 69 -17.27 -16.30 -4.28
N PRO A 70 -17.24 -16.51 -5.61
CA PRO A 70 -17.25 -15.43 -6.57
C PRO A 70 -18.39 -14.48 -6.20
N ILE A 71 -18.08 -13.19 -6.05
CA ILE A 71 -19.04 -12.13 -5.78
C ILE A 71 -20.09 -12.17 -6.88
N SER A 72 -21.15 -12.95 -6.65
CA SER A 72 -22.23 -13.17 -7.61
C SER A 72 -23.24 -12.04 -7.42
N ILE A 73 -22.81 -10.82 -7.75
CA ILE A 73 -23.68 -9.64 -7.71
C ILE A 73 -24.54 -9.64 -8.97
N GLN A 74 -25.85 -9.51 -8.79
CA GLN A 74 -26.78 -9.33 -9.89
C GLN A 74 -26.47 -7.99 -10.60
N PRO A 75 -26.27 -7.98 -11.93
CA PRO A 75 -25.91 -6.76 -12.67
C PRO A 75 -26.87 -5.60 -12.45
N SER A 76 -28.18 -5.88 -12.35
CA SER A 76 -29.22 -4.88 -12.12
C SER A 76 -29.12 -4.20 -10.75
N ALA A 77 -28.73 -4.94 -9.71
CA ALA A 77 -28.51 -4.40 -8.37
C ALA A 77 -27.28 -3.49 -8.33
N LEU A 78 -26.22 -3.87 -9.05
CA LEU A 78 -25.00 -3.07 -9.17
C LEU A 78 -25.26 -1.77 -9.94
N GLU A 79 -25.97 -1.84 -11.06
CA GLU A 79 -26.35 -0.66 -11.84
C GLU A 79 -27.18 0.32 -11.00
N THR A 80 -28.17 -0.20 -10.27
CA THR A 80 -29.01 0.62 -9.40
C THR A 80 -28.20 1.31 -8.30
N THR A 81 -27.26 0.59 -7.69
CA THR A 81 -26.42 1.12 -6.59
C THR A 81 -25.41 2.17 -7.08
N LEU A 82 -24.88 2.00 -8.29
CA LEU A 82 -23.90 2.93 -8.86
C LEU A 82 -24.56 4.19 -9.42
N ALA A 83 -25.77 4.07 -9.99
CA ALA A 83 -26.48 5.17 -10.64
C ALA A 83 -27.44 5.93 -9.71
N TYR A 84 -27.89 5.33 -8.61
CA TYR A 84 -28.91 5.92 -7.75
C TYR A 84 -28.51 5.89 -6.27
N LYS A 85 -28.81 6.97 -5.56
CA LYS A 85 -28.66 7.06 -4.10
C LYS A 85 -29.97 7.52 -3.47
N MET A 86 -30.40 6.83 -2.42
CA MET A 86 -31.51 7.30 -1.60
C MET A 86 -31.02 8.43 -0.69
N LYS A 87 -31.68 9.58 -0.74
CA LYS A 87 -31.39 10.73 0.12
C LYS A 87 -32.65 11.13 0.87
N LEU A 88 -32.53 11.33 2.18
CA LEU A 88 -33.62 11.86 2.99
C LEU A 88 -33.71 13.37 2.73
N VAL A 89 -34.82 13.81 2.13
CA VAL A 89 -35.12 15.22 1.87
C VAL A 89 -36.43 15.55 2.56
N LYS A 90 -36.40 16.49 3.51
CA LYS A 90 -37.59 16.95 4.26
C LYS A 90 -38.45 15.81 4.83
N ARG A 91 -37.80 14.78 5.39
CA ARG A 91 -38.41 13.56 5.96
C ARG A 91 -38.98 12.54 4.96
N GLU A 92 -38.80 12.76 3.66
CA GLU A 92 -39.13 11.78 2.62
C GLU A 92 -37.86 11.19 2.02
N LEU A 93 -37.89 9.89 1.71
CA LEU A 93 -36.81 9.19 1.01
C LEU A 93 -36.99 9.40 -0.50
N CYS A 94 -36.09 10.17 -1.11
CA CYS A 94 -36.08 10.39 -2.54
C CYS A 94 -34.90 9.65 -3.19
N THR A 95 -35.16 8.95 -4.29
CA THR A 95 -34.10 8.36 -5.12
C THR A 95 -33.56 9.44 -6.06
N VAL A 96 -32.26 9.72 -5.94
CA VAL A 96 -31.58 10.73 -6.75
C VAL A 96 -30.64 10.05 -7.73
N PHE A 97 -30.70 10.44 -9.00
CA PHE A 97 -29.74 10.02 -10.02
C PHE A 97 -28.37 10.65 -9.75
N LEU A 98 -27.30 9.86 -9.86
CA LEU A 98 -25.94 10.28 -9.57
C LEU A 98 -25.21 10.61 -10.87
N ASP A 99 -24.93 11.90 -11.09
CA ASP A 99 -24.01 12.33 -12.16
C ASP A 99 -22.56 11.82 -11.90
N THR A 100 -22.28 11.35 -10.68
CA THR A 100 -20.98 10.82 -10.22
C THR A 100 -20.89 9.30 -10.29
N ALA A 101 -21.70 8.63 -11.12
CA ALA A 101 -21.68 7.16 -11.24
C ALA A 101 -20.28 6.61 -11.62
N SER A 102 -19.47 7.38 -12.35
CA SER A 102 -18.07 7.06 -12.63
C SER A 102 -17.20 7.03 -11.39
N ASP A 103 -17.40 7.99 -10.48
CA ASP A 103 -16.60 8.15 -9.27
C ASP A 103 -16.96 7.06 -8.27
N ASN A 104 -18.25 6.74 -8.13
CA ASN A 104 -18.71 5.62 -7.31
C ASN A 104 -18.15 4.28 -7.79
N ARG A 105 -18.06 4.08 -9.11
CA ARG A 105 -17.43 2.88 -9.69
C ARG A 105 -15.95 2.83 -9.35
N ASP A 106 -15.24 3.95 -9.50
CA ASP A 106 -13.80 4.03 -9.21
C ASP A 106 -13.53 3.82 -7.71
N ASP A 107 -14.38 4.35 -6.84
CA ASP A 107 -14.28 4.16 -5.39
C ASP A 107 -14.64 2.73 -4.96
N LEU A 108 -15.62 2.10 -5.61
CA LEU A 108 -15.89 0.67 -5.43
C LEU A 108 -14.68 -0.18 -5.83
N ALA A 109 -14.05 0.13 -6.98
CA ALA A 109 -12.86 -0.58 -7.45
C ALA A 109 -11.69 -0.44 -6.46
N LYS A 110 -11.44 0.78 -5.94
CA LYS A 110 -10.45 1.02 -4.89
C LYS A 110 -10.77 0.22 -3.63
N THR A 111 -12.03 0.24 -3.19
CA THR A 111 -12.48 -0.47 -1.98
C THR A 111 -12.26 -1.98 -2.10
N LEU A 112 -12.66 -2.57 -3.23
CA LEU A 112 -12.46 -4.00 -3.50
C LEU A 112 -10.97 -4.36 -3.51
N TYR A 113 -10.12 -3.54 -4.13
CA TYR A 113 -8.68 -3.76 -4.14
C TYR A 113 -8.08 -3.65 -2.73
N SER A 114 -8.49 -2.64 -1.95
CA SER A 114 -8.06 -2.48 -0.56
C SER A 114 -8.47 -3.65 0.32
N LEU A 115 -9.69 -4.16 0.16
CA LEU A 115 -10.18 -5.34 0.89
C LEU A 115 -9.39 -6.61 0.51
N LEU A 116 -9.13 -6.81 -0.78
CA LEU A 116 -8.32 -7.94 -1.25
C LEU A 116 -6.90 -7.88 -0.68
N PHE A 117 -6.28 -6.69 -0.70
CA PHE A 117 -4.93 -6.50 -0.17
C PHE A 117 -4.88 -6.72 1.34
N ALA A 118 -5.87 -6.20 2.08
CA ALA A 118 -5.98 -6.45 3.52
C ALA A 118 -6.15 -7.94 3.83
N TRP A 119 -7.01 -8.64 3.08
CA TRP A 119 -7.17 -10.08 3.21
C TRP A 119 -5.87 -10.84 2.90
N LEU A 120 -5.12 -10.43 1.87
CA LEU A 120 -3.85 -11.05 1.52
C LEU A 120 -2.82 -10.90 2.65
N ASN A 121 -2.71 -9.71 3.25
CA ASN A 121 -1.83 -9.50 4.40
C ASN A 121 -2.23 -10.36 5.59
N GLU A 122 -3.53 -10.44 5.88
CA GLU A 122 -4.05 -11.30 6.95
C GLU A 122 -3.74 -12.77 6.67
N TYR A 123 -3.95 -13.23 5.43
CA TYR A 123 -3.63 -14.60 5.01
C TYR A 123 -2.14 -14.92 5.21
N ILE A 124 -1.24 -13.99 4.86
CA ILE A 124 0.20 -14.14 5.05
C ILE A 124 0.56 -14.15 6.54
N ASN A 125 0.01 -13.19 7.31
CA ASN A 125 0.28 -13.06 8.74
C ASN A 125 -0.19 -14.29 9.53
N GLN A 126 -1.36 -14.86 9.21
CA GLN A 126 -1.86 -16.10 9.84
C GLN A 126 -0.93 -17.30 9.64
N ARG A 127 -0.05 -17.28 8.62
CA ARG A 127 0.91 -18.35 8.35
C ARG A 127 2.30 -18.08 8.95
N LEU A 128 2.67 -16.81 9.11
CA LEU A 128 4.03 -16.40 9.52
C LEU A 128 4.10 -15.92 10.96
N CYS A 129 3.07 -15.23 11.45
CA CYS A 129 3.04 -14.71 12.81
C CYS A 129 2.81 -15.85 13.81
N ARG A 130 3.57 -15.81 14.89
CA ARG A 130 3.32 -16.61 16.08
C ARG A 130 3.33 -15.67 17.28
N ASP A 131 2.51 -15.99 18.28
CA ASP A 131 2.38 -15.18 19.49
C ASP A 131 3.43 -15.56 20.56
N ASP A 132 4.25 -16.57 20.31
CA ASP A 132 5.26 -17.11 21.23
C ASP A 132 6.70 -16.65 20.88
N PHE A 133 6.98 -15.35 21.05
CA PHE A 133 8.34 -14.82 20.92
C PHE A 133 8.73 -13.92 22.09
N ASP A 134 9.97 -14.09 22.59
CA ASP A 134 10.55 -13.23 23.63
C ASP A 134 11.17 -11.95 23.03
N THR A 135 11.58 -11.99 21.77
CA THR A 135 12.26 -10.87 21.08
C THR A 135 11.97 -10.93 19.58
N PHE A 136 11.95 -9.78 18.92
CA PHE A 136 11.80 -9.69 17.47
C PHE A 136 12.77 -8.66 16.87
N ILE A 137 13.10 -8.84 15.60
CA ILE A 137 13.84 -7.87 14.79
C ILE A 137 12.89 -7.34 13.73
N GLY A 138 12.58 -6.05 13.79
CA GLY A 138 11.74 -5.36 12.80
C GLY A 138 12.58 -4.86 11.63
N LEU A 139 12.17 -5.19 10.40
CA LEU A 139 12.69 -4.57 9.19
C LEU A 139 11.67 -3.55 8.69
N PHE A 140 12.13 -2.32 8.43
CA PHE A 140 11.27 -1.23 8.02
C PHE A 140 11.66 -0.76 6.61
N ASP A 141 10.80 -1.06 5.63
CA ASP A 141 10.97 -0.66 4.23
C ASP A 141 10.01 0.48 3.92
N LEU A 142 10.53 1.71 3.90
CA LEU A 142 9.79 2.90 3.53
C LEU A 142 10.28 3.48 2.21
N PRO A 143 9.36 4.02 1.38
CA PRO A 143 9.77 4.87 0.26
C PRO A 143 10.49 6.12 0.80
N GLY A 144 11.61 6.46 0.17
CA GLY A 144 12.38 7.66 0.52
C GLY A 144 11.61 8.98 0.27
N PRO A 145 12.20 10.11 0.67
CA PRO A 145 11.56 11.43 0.60
C PRO A 145 11.18 11.80 -0.84
N GLN A 146 9.98 12.34 -1.01
CA GLN A 146 9.40 12.65 -2.32
C GLN A 146 9.30 14.17 -2.50
N ASN A 147 10.15 14.70 -3.38
CA ASN A 147 10.10 16.10 -3.83
C ASN A 147 9.68 16.15 -5.30
N MET A 148 8.38 16.23 -5.55
CA MET A 148 7.86 16.35 -6.92
C MET A 148 7.53 17.79 -7.24
N THR A 149 8.52 18.54 -7.74
CA THR A 149 8.33 19.91 -8.24
C THR A 149 7.43 19.99 -9.47
N SER A 150 7.20 18.85 -10.16
CA SER A 150 6.46 18.77 -11.42
C SER A 150 5.04 18.22 -11.29
N ARG A 151 4.57 17.83 -10.10
CA ARG A 151 3.22 17.30 -9.87
C ARG A 151 2.54 18.01 -8.69
N PRO A 152 1.20 18.15 -8.70
CA PRO A 152 0.50 18.71 -7.55
C PRO A 152 0.74 17.82 -6.32
N ASN A 153 1.04 18.45 -5.18
CA ASN A 153 1.24 17.75 -3.92
C ASN A 153 -0.04 16.99 -3.55
N SER A 154 0.07 15.66 -3.37
CA SER A 154 -1.01 14.79 -2.88
C SER A 154 -0.88 14.62 -1.37
N LEU A 155 -2.00 14.31 -0.71
CA LEU A 155 -1.99 13.83 0.68
C LEU A 155 -1.05 12.62 0.85
N ASP A 156 -0.98 11.74 -0.15
CA ASP A 156 -0.10 10.56 -0.10
C ASP A 156 1.39 10.95 -0.03
N HIS A 157 1.78 11.95 -0.83
CA HIS A 157 3.14 12.50 -0.82
C HIS A 157 3.47 13.14 0.53
N PHE A 158 2.51 13.86 1.12
CA PHE A 158 2.65 14.42 2.45
C PHE A 158 2.84 13.33 3.51
N CYS A 159 2.03 12.27 3.51
CA CYS A 159 2.15 11.16 4.46
C CYS A 159 3.51 10.46 4.37
N ILE A 160 4.02 10.24 3.16
CA ILE A 160 5.36 9.65 2.96
C ILE A 160 6.45 10.55 3.53
N ASN A 161 6.40 11.86 3.24
CA ASN A 161 7.40 12.79 3.74
C ASN A 161 7.34 12.93 5.26
N LEU A 162 6.13 12.97 5.84
CA LEU A 162 5.94 13.00 7.29
C LEU A 162 6.55 11.74 7.96
N ALA A 163 6.29 10.55 7.41
CA ALA A 163 6.88 9.32 7.93
C ALA A 163 8.43 9.36 7.89
N ASN A 164 9.00 9.87 6.80
CA ASN A 164 10.46 10.05 6.67
C ASN A 164 11.01 11.05 7.69
N GLU A 165 10.30 12.16 7.96
CA GLU A 165 10.71 13.14 8.97
C GLU A 165 10.70 12.53 10.39
N HIS A 166 9.69 11.73 10.72
CA HIS A 166 9.64 10.99 11.98
C HIS A 166 10.79 9.99 12.11
N LEU A 167 11.09 9.24 11.04
CA LEU A 167 12.24 8.32 11.01
C LEU A 167 13.56 9.07 11.19
N GLN A 168 13.72 10.22 10.53
CA GLN A 168 14.91 11.05 10.68
C GLN A 168 15.03 11.61 12.10
N ASN A 169 13.93 12.01 12.75
CA ASN A 169 13.93 12.45 14.15
C ASN A 169 14.36 11.30 15.08
N PHE A 170 13.80 10.11 14.89
CA PHE A 170 14.15 8.92 15.66
C PHE A 170 15.65 8.59 15.55
N ILE A 171 16.19 8.55 14.32
CA ILE A 171 17.61 8.28 14.09
C ILE A 171 18.50 9.33 14.76
N GLN A 172 18.14 10.62 14.67
CA GLN A 172 18.91 11.68 15.31
C GLN A 172 18.94 11.52 16.84
N LYS A 173 17.81 11.21 17.48
CA LYS A 173 17.78 10.93 18.91
C LYS A 173 18.58 9.70 19.29
N CYS A 174 18.48 8.61 18.52
CA CYS A 174 19.28 7.41 18.76
C CYS A 174 20.78 7.69 18.66
N ILE A 175 21.23 8.54 17.75
CA ILE A 175 22.66 8.86 17.59
C ILE A 175 23.14 9.83 18.66
N PHE A 176 22.37 10.90 18.93
CA PHE A 176 22.84 12.03 19.75
C PHE A 176 22.43 11.95 21.21
N GLU A 177 21.30 11.31 21.53
CA GLU A 177 20.74 11.29 22.89
C GLU A 177 20.97 9.96 23.62
N SER A 178 21.08 8.83 22.91
CA SER A 178 21.12 7.49 23.54
C SER A 178 22.28 7.30 24.53
N HIS A 179 23.44 7.89 24.25
CA HIS A 179 24.63 7.75 25.08
C HIS A 179 24.73 8.79 26.21
N ILE A 180 23.84 9.80 26.23
CA ILE A 180 23.93 10.88 27.24
C ILE A 180 23.74 10.33 28.66
N ASP A 181 22.82 9.40 28.85
CA ASP A 181 22.57 8.76 30.15
C ASP A 181 23.70 7.81 30.57
N GLU A 182 24.33 7.13 29.61
CA GLU A 182 25.51 6.29 29.82
C GLU A 182 26.69 7.15 30.31
N TYR A 183 26.98 8.26 29.61
CA TYR A 183 28.02 9.21 30.00
C TYR A 183 27.81 9.81 31.39
N ARG A 184 26.53 10.03 31.76
CA ARG A 184 26.15 10.51 33.09
C ARG A 184 26.40 9.48 34.16
N THR A 185 26.05 8.22 33.89
CA THR A 185 26.23 7.09 34.81
C THR A 185 27.72 6.81 35.05
N GLU A 186 28.54 6.92 34.00
CA GLU A 186 29.99 6.71 34.08
C GLU A 186 30.78 7.93 34.60
N GLY A 187 30.10 9.06 34.85
CA GLY A 187 30.73 10.28 35.37
C GLY A 187 31.65 11.01 34.37
N ILE A 188 31.54 10.68 33.08
CA ILE A 188 32.37 11.25 32.01
C ILE A 188 31.69 12.38 31.22
N SER A 189 30.45 12.77 31.58
CA SER A 189 29.73 13.86 30.90
C SER A 189 30.51 15.17 30.78
N ARG A 190 31.45 15.45 31.71
CA ARG A 190 32.30 16.65 31.65
C ARG A 190 33.36 16.63 30.54
N PHE A 191 33.68 15.45 30.02
CA PHE A 191 34.68 15.24 28.98
C PHE A 191 34.06 15.13 27.58
N VAL A 192 32.74 14.90 27.51
CA VAL A 192 32.00 14.79 26.25
C VAL A 192 31.23 16.09 26.02
N PRO A 193 31.59 16.91 25.01
CA PRO A 193 30.83 18.11 24.70
C PRO A 193 29.44 17.74 24.18
N SER A 194 28.41 18.43 24.68
CA SER A 194 27.06 18.34 24.12
C SER A 194 27.08 18.86 22.69
N LEU A 195 26.86 17.99 21.71
CA LEU A 195 26.81 18.36 20.30
C LEU A 195 25.41 18.90 19.99
N PRO A 196 25.26 20.19 19.61
CA PRO A 196 23.98 20.68 19.12
C PRO A 196 23.69 20.01 17.77
N TYR A 197 22.55 19.35 17.67
CA TYR A 197 22.04 18.83 16.41
C TYR A 197 20.70 19.50 16.07
N PHE A 198 20.33 19.41 14.79
CA PHE A 198 19.11 20.03 14.30
C PHE A 198 17.89 19.16 14.65
N ASP A 199 17.12 19.56 15.64
CA ASP A 199 15.87 18.85 15.98
C ASP A 199 14.75 19.22 15.00
N ASN A 200 14.28 18.22 14.25
CA ASN A 200 13.18 18.37 13.31
C ASN A 200 11.80 18.46 14.01
N ALA A 201 11.70 18.25 15.33
CA ALA A 201 10.44 18.25 16.07
C ALA A 201 9.69 19.60 16.02
N ASP A 202 10.42 20.72 15.84
CA ASP A 202 9.87 22.07 15.80
C ASP A 202 9.56 22.59 14.38
N LEU A 203 9.53 21.72 13.36
CA LEU A 203 9.15 22.12 12.01
C LEU A 203 7.63 22.39 11.94
N PRO A 204 7.20 23.63 11.64
CA PRO A 204 5.79 23.90 11.42
C PRO A 204 5.31 23.16 10.16
N PRO A 205 4.06 22.67 10.11
CA PRO A 205 3.52 21.88 8.99
C PRO A 205 3.68 22.57 7.62
N SER A 206 3.73 23.91 7.61
CA SER A 206 3.94 24.72 6.40
C SER A 206 5.33 24.60 5.78
N LYS A 207 6.35 24.13 6.52
CA LYS A 207 7.73 23.91 6.04
C LYS A 207 8.04 22.45 5.70
N GLN A 208 7.19 21.49 6.10
CA GLN A 208 7.36 20.06 5.83
C GLN A 208 7.19 19.73 4.34
N ALA A 209 6.37 20.49 3.60
CA ALA A 209 6.09 20.26 2.18
C ALA A 209 7.09 20.94 1.19
N ARG A 210 8.13 21.63 1.67
CA ARG A 210 8.98 22.53 0.85
C ARG A 210 10.49 22.40 1.10
N ARG A 211 11.01 21.23 1.48
CA ARG A 211 12.46 21.04 1.55
C ARG A 211 13.02 20.57 0.21
N PRO A 212 13.68 21.42 -0.61
CA PRO A 212 14.70 20.91 -1.52
C PRO A 212 15.85 20.38 -0.65
N HIS A 213 16.26 19.12 -0.87
CA HIS A 213 17.46 18.61 -0.22
C HIS A 213 18.68 19.43 -0.67
N PRO A 214 19.69 19.61 0.21
CA PRO A 214 20.90 20.30 -0.16
C PRO A 214 21.63 19.48 -1.22
N HIS A 215 22.00 20.13 -2.32
CA HIS A 215 22.97 19.59 -3.25
C HIS A 215 24.24 19.25 -2.47
N HIS A 216 24.58 17.97 -2.39
CA HIS A 216 25.94 17.56 -2.07
C HIS A 216 26.84 18.06 -3.20
N GLY A 217 27.71 19.01 -2.86
CA GLY A 217 28.90 19.35 -3.66
C GLY A 217 30.01 18.33 -3.45
#